data_AF-A0A662D508-F1
#
_entry.id   AF-A0A662D508-F1
#
_cell.length_a   1.000
_cell.length_b   1.000
_cell.length_c   1.000
_cell.angle_alpha   90.00
_cell.angle_beta   90.00
_cell.angle_gamma   90.00
#
_symmetry.space_group_name_H-M   'P 1'
#
loop_
_entity.id
_entity.type
_entity.pdbx_description
1 polymer ?
#
loop_
_entity_poly.entity_id
_entity_poly.type
_entity_poly.pdbx_seq_one_letter_code
_entity_poly.pdbx_strand_id
1 'polypeptide(L)' 'MRKELLKKISSSVSALCMQANYGVREDIFEALCRIEKEEKEDLPKFILSTLVENIKIAQEEKIAVCQDTG' A
#
# COMPACT_ATOMS: atom_id res chain seq x y z
N MET A 1 -12.30 27.13 19.33
CA MET A 1 -12.69 26.74 17.95
C MET A 1 -11.51 26.53 17.01
N ARG A 2 -10.72 27.55 16.63
CA ARG A 2 -9.65 27.40 15.62
C ARG A 2 -8.56 26.36 15.96
N LYS A 3 -8.12 26.30 17.21
CA LYS A 3 -7.11 25.31 17.67
C LYS A 3 -7.60 23.86 17.53
N GLU A 4 -8.87 23.61 17.80
CA GLU A 4 -9.46 22.27 17.72
C GLU A 4 -9.59 21.80 16.26
N LEU A 5 -10.01 22.71 15.37
CA LEU A 5 -10.04 22.43 13.93
C LEU A 5 -8.65 22.11 13.38
N LEU A 6 -7.63 22.88 13.77
CA LEU A 6 -6.25 22.63 13.36
C LEU A 6 -5.77 21.25 13.82
N LYS A 7 -6.00 20.90 15.09
CA LYS A 7 -5.63 19.59 15.63
C LYS A 7 -6.30 18.46 14.84
N LYS A 8 -7.59 18.60 14.54
CA LYS A 8 -8.35 17.61 13.76
C LYS A 8 -7.79 17.45 12.35
N ILE A 9 -7.51 18.56 11.66
CA ILE A 9 -6.92 18.53 10.31
C ILE A 9 -5.55 17.82 10.36
N SER A 10 -4.66 18.25 11.25
CA SER A 10 -3.31 17.66 11.35
C SER A 10 -3.34 16.17 11.65
N SER A 11 -4.20 15.74 12.58
CA SER A 11 -4.33 14.31 12.91
C SER A 11 -4.95 13.51 11.76
N SER A 12 -5.95 14.06 11.07
CA SER A 12 -6.58 13.40 9.94
C SER A 12 -5.62 13.24 8.76
N VAL A 13 -4.87 14.31 8.42
CA VAL A 13 -3.87 14.24 7.34
C VAL A 13 -2.76 13.25 7.70
N SER A 14 -2.24 13.30 8.92
CA SER A 14 -1.22 12.33 9.38
C SER A 14 -1.73 10.90 9.24
N ALA A 15 -2.93 10.59 9.72
CA ALA A 15 -3.52 9.25 9.60
C ALA A 15 -3.68 8.81 8.13
N LEU A 16 -4.15 9.71 7.25
CA LEU A 16 -4.31 9.42 5.83
C LEU A 16 -2.96 9.14 5.14
N CYS A 17 -1.92 9.90 5.45
CA CYS A 17 -0.57 9.66 4.91
C CYS A 17 0.00 8.30 5.34
N MET A 18 -0.21 7.91 6.60
CA MET A 18 0.22 6.59 7.08
C MET A 18 -0.56 5.48 6.38
N GLN A 19 -1.89 5.61 6.30
CA GLN A 19 -2.76 4.63 5.62
C GLN A 19 -2.40 4.45 4.15
N ALA A 20 -2.08 5.54 3.44
CA ALA A 20 -1.69 5.50 2.04
C ALA A 20 -0.33 4.81 1.82
N ASN A 21 0.58 4.85 2.80
CA ASN A 21 1.90 4.25 2.68
C ASN A 21 1.94 2.78 3.09
N TYR A 22 1.06 2.33 3.97
CA TYR A 22 1.07 0.94 4.48
C TYR A 22 0.46 -0.08 3.53
N GLY A 23 0.06 0.31 2.32
CA GLY A 23 -0.50 -0.62 1.36
C GLY A 23 -0.91 0.09 0.08
N VAL A 24 -1.73 -0.59 -0.70
CA VAL A 24 -2.31 -0.04 -1.94
C VAL A 24 -3.84 -0.13 -1.85
N ARG A 25 -4.53 0.53 -2.79
CA ARG A 25 -5.97 0.37 -2.92
C ARG A 25 -6.31 -1.09 -3.25
N GLU A 26 -7.42 -1.57 -2.71
CA GLU A 26 -7.87 -2.95 -2.84
C GLU A 26 -8.01 -3.40 -4.30
N ASP A 27 -8.54 -2.54 -5.17
CA ASP A 27 -8.69 -2.83 -6.61
C ASP A 27 -7.34 -3.06 -7.32
N ILE A 28 -6.27 -2.39 -6.87
CA ILE A 28 -4.92 -2.57 -7.39
C ILE A 28 -4.34 -3.90 -6.90
N PHE A 29 -4.52 -4.22 -5.61
CA PHE A 29 -4.03 -5.48 -5.04
C PHE A 29 -4.71 -6.69 -5.68
N GLU A 30 -6.04 -6.64 -5.87
CA GLU A 30 -6.80 -7.67 -6.56
C GLU A 30 -6.36 -7.85 -8.02
N ALA A 31 -6.13 -6.75 -8.74
CA ALA A 31 -5.62 -6.79 -10.11
C ALA A 31 -4.25 -7.45 -10.19
N LEU A 32 -3.32 -7.11 -9.28
CA LEU A 32 -1.99 -7.73 -9.19
C LEU A 32 -2.10 -9.24 -8.93
N CYS A 33 -2.89 -9.64 -7.94
CA CYS A 33 -3.11 -11.04 -7.60
C CYS A 33 -3.74 -11.84 -8.76
N ARG A 34 -4.61 -11.22 -9.55
CA ARG A 34 -5.19 -11.86 -10.74
C ARG A 34 -4.14 -12.07 -11.82
N ILE A 35 -3.38 -11.03 -12.17
CA ILE A 35 -2.37 -11.09 -13.23
C ILE A 35 -1.25 -12.08 -12.84
N GLU A 36 -0.82 -12.08 -11.58
CA GLU A 36 0.15 -13.06 -11.03
C GLU A 36 -0.28 -14.52 -11.27
N LYS A 37 -1.58 -14.81 -11.09
CA LYS A 37 -2.13 -16.16 -11.27
C LYS A 37 -2.24 -16.57 -12.74
N GLU A 38 -2.52 -15.61 -13.63
CA GLU A 38 -2.71 -15.83 -15.07
C GLU A 38 -1.38 -15.87 -15.84
N GLU A 39 -0.32 -15.28 -15.28
CA GLU A 39 1.01 -15.21 -15.89
C GLU A 39 1.65 -16.61 -16.03
N LYS A 40 2.21 -16.84 -17.22
CA LYS A 40 2.77 -18.12 -17.66
C LYS A 40 4.29 -18.09 -17.73
N GLU A 41 4.89 -16.91 -17.87
CA GLU A 41 6.35 -16.77 -17.91
C GLU A 41 6.92 -16.69 -16.48
N ASP A 42 7.96 -17.47 -16.22
CA ASP A 42 8.53 -17.62 -14.87
C ASP A 42 9.04 -16.29 -14.28
N LEU A 43 9.74 -15.49 -15.10
CA LEU A 43 10.33 -14.23 -14.63
C LEU A 43 9.27 -13.16 -14.32
N PRO A 44 8.34 -12.82 -15.22
CA PRO A 44 7.22 -11.92 -14.90
C PRO A 44 6.40 -12.40 -13.70
N LYS A 45 6.11 -13.70 -13.61
CA LYS A 45 5.37 -14.27 -12.49
C LYS A 45 6.10 -14.07 -11.16
N PHE A 46 7.41 -14.32 -11.12
CA PHE A 46 8.23 -14.08 -9.94
C PHE A 46 8.22 -12.62 -9.49
N ILE A 47 8.30 -11.68 -10.44
CA ILE A 47 8.21 -10.24 -10.14
C ILE A 47 6.84 -9.89 -9.54
N LEU A 48 5.75 -10.39 -10.12
CA LEU A 48 4.39 -10.17 -9.62
C LEU A 48 4.21 -10.75 -8.22
N SER A 49 4.67 -11.98 -7.98
CA SER A 49 4.64 -12.61 -6.64
C SER A 49 5.42 -11.79 -5.60
N THR A 50 6.57 -11.23 -6.00
CA THR A 50 7.38 -10.36 -5.12
C THR A 50 6.65 -9.07 -4.76
N LEU A 51 5.96 -8.44 -5.73
CA LEU A 51 5.16 -7.25 -5.48
C LEU A 51 3.98 -7.54 -4.54
N VAL A 52 3.27 -8.65 -4.76
CA VAL A 52 2.14 -9.08 -3.92
C VAL A 52 2.60 -9.33 -2.49
N GLU A 53 3.73 -10.01 -2.30
CA GLU A 53 4.28 -10.29 -0.98
C GLU A 53 4.74 -8.99 -0.27
N ASN A 54 5.42 -8.10 -0.99
CA ASN A 54 5.83 -6.80 -0.45
C ASN A 54 4.63 -5.98 0.07
N ILE A 55 3.51 -5.97 -0.68
CA ILE A 55 2.29 -5.29 -0.25
C ILE A 55 1.71 -5.91 1.04
N LYS A 56 1.71 -7.24 1.15
CA LYS A 56 1.22 -7.94 2.36
C LYS A 56 2.07 -7.59 3.59
N ILE A 57 3.40 -7.66 3.45
CA ILE A 57 4.34 -7.33 4.53
C ILE A 57 4.13 -5.88 4.97
N ALA A 58 4.03 -4.94 4.02
CA ALA A 58 3.77 -3.53 4.33
C ALA A 58 2.50 -3.33 5.16
N GLN A 59 1.42 -4.03 4.80
CA GLN A 59 0.13 -3.93 5.46
C GLN A 59 0.12 -4.56 6.85
N GLU A 60 0.79 -5.72 7.01
CA GLU A 60 0.90 -6.46 8.27
C GLU A 60 1.81 -5.75 9.27
N GLU A 61 3.03 -5.40 8.84
CA GLU A 61 4.05 -4.80 9.70
C GLU A 61 3.86 -3.28 9.89
N LYS A 62 2.89 -2.67 9.19
CA LYS A 62 2.68 -1.21 9.19
C LYS A 62 3.96 -0.45 8.81
N ILE A 63 4.60 -0.91 7.74
CA ILE A 63 5.75 -0.26 7.11
C ILE A 63 5.36 0.26 5.73
N ALA A 64 6.13 1.20 5.20
CA ALA A 64 5.86 1.74 3.88
C ALA A 64 6.01 0.66 2.80
N VAL A 65 5.05 0.60 1.87
CA VAL A 65 5.04 -0.32 0.73
C VAL A 65 6.17 -0.03 -0.25
N CYS A 66 6.72 1.17 -0.22
CA CYS A 66 7.87 1.59 -1.01
C CYS A 66 8.82 2.40 -0.11
N GLN A 67 10.11 2.36 -0.42
CA GLN A 67 11.11 3.25 0.17
C GLN A 67 10.77 4.73 -0.11
N ASP A 68 10.20 4.99 -1.28
CA ASP A 68 9.72 6.30 -1.69
C ASP A 68 8.27 6.50 -1.21
N THR A 69 8.06 7.34 -0.18
CA THR A 69 6.77 7.46 0.56
C THR A 69 5.87 8.61 0.07
N GLY A 70 6.22 9.11 -1.12
CA GLY A 70 5.81 10.41 -1.63
C GLY A 70 7.02 11.17 -2.12
#